data_AF-A0A1I7CU09-F1
#
_entry.id   AF-A0A1I7CU09-F1
#
_cell.length_a   1.000
_cell.length_b   1.000
_cell.length_c   1.000
_cell.angle_alpha   90.00
_cell.angle_beta   90.00
_cell.angle_gamma   90.00
#
_symmetry.space_group_name_H-M   'P 1'
#
loop_
_entity.id
_entity.type
_entity.pdbx_description
1 polymer ?
#
loop_
_entity_poly.entity_id
_entity_poly.type
_entity_poly.pdbx_seq_one_letter_code
_entity_poly.pdbx_strand_id
1 'polypeptide(L)'
;MLLSEAVDMAIFAASTCNASLDYKPITNMDVPLVISDVLIGDVAPHSLTRASLAEHPQIVVKSSDAQSPDSGLLSDAPKWYVTDLQAKKDLITSGLGWGASPVI
;
A
#
# COMPACT_ATOMS: atom_id res chain seq x y z
N MET A 1 4.25 20.99 9.05
CA MET A 1 2.98 21.73 8.87
C MET A 1 2.20 21.79 10.18
N LEU A 2 1.76 20.67 10.75
CA LEU A 2 1.02 20.69 12.01
C LEU A 2 1.87 21.23 13.19
N LEU A 3 3.08 20.71 13.39
CA LEU A 3 3.98 21.18 14.46
C LEU A 3 4.48 22.62 14.29
N SER A 4 4.38 23.16 13.07
CA SER A 4 4.74 24.54 12.76
C SER A 4 3.51 25.46 12.76
N GLU A 5 2.37 24.98 13.29
CA GLU A 5 1.09 25.69 13.37
C GLU A 5 0.57 26.24 12.02
N ALA A 6 0.99 25.61 10.90
CA ALA A 6 0.55 26.02 9.57
C ALA A 6 -0.83 25.46 9.19
N VAL A 7 -1.34 24.51 9.97
CA VAL A 7 -2.66 23.89 9.86
C VAL A 7 -3.19 23.61 11.26
N ASP A 8 -4.52 23.67 11.45
CA ASP A 8 -5.15 23.41 12.76
C ASP A 8 -5.30 21.92 13.08
N MET A 9 -5.40 21.08 12.04
CA MET A 9 -5.64 19.64 12.15
C MET A 9 -4.98 18.90 10.99
N ALA A 10 -4.55 17.66 11.25
CA ALA A 10 -4.12 16.72 10.22
C ALA A 10 -4.94 15.42 10.31
N ILE A 11 -5.32 14.89 9.15
CA ILE A 11 -5.93 13.56 9.02
C ILE A 11 -4.97 12.70 8.22
N PHE A 12 -4.51 11.60 8.82
CA PHE A 12 -3.56 10.69 8.19
C PHE A 12 -3.70 9.28 8.76
N ALA A 13 -3.20 8.29 8.01
CA ALA A 13 -3.05 6.94 8.53
C ALA A 13 -1.86 6.92 9.49
N ALA A 14 -2.14 6.95 10.79
CA ALA A 14 -1.11 6.98 11.82
C ALA A 14 -0.67 5.55 12.17
N SER A 15 0.54 5.16 11.80
CA SER A 15 1.21 3.96 12.34
C SER A 15 1.93 4.25 13.66
N THR A 16 2.21 5.53 13.94
CA THR A 16 2.84 6.01 15.16
C THR A 16 2.21 7.35 15.56
N CYS A 17 2.18 7.62 16.87
CA CYS A 17 1.68 8.88 17.41
C CYS A 17 2.83 9.63 18.09
N ASN A 18 3.02 10.90 17.73
CA ASN A 18 3.92 11.79 18.44
C ASN A 18 3.31 12.21 19.79
N ALA A 19 4.01 12.01 20.90
CA ALA A 19 3.53 12.30 22.24
C ALA A 19 3.16 13.77 22.51
N SER A 20 3.62 14.72 21.67
CA SER A 20 3.31 16.15 21.81
C SER A 20 2.00 16.58 21.16
N LEU A 21 1.20 15.65 20.63
CA LEU A 21 -0.04 15.94 19.91
C LEU A 21 -1.19 15.11 20.47
N ASP A 22 -2.40 15.68 20.40
CA ASP A 22 -3.62 14.95 20.70
C ASP A 22 -4.11 14.18 19.47
N TYR A 23 -4.53 12.93 19.68
CA TYR A 23 -5.03 12.04 18.63
C TYR A 23 -6.44 11.59 18.93
N LYS A 24 -7.29 11.61 17.90
CA LYS A 24 -8.63 11.02 17.96
C LYS A 24 -8.78 9.98 16.85
N PRO A 25 -8.98 8.70 17.18
CA PRO A 25 -9.24 7.70 16.14
C PRO A 25 -10.56 8.02 15.45
N ILE A 26 -10.53 8.10 14.12
CA ILE A 26 -11.71 8.29 13.28
C ILE A 26 -12.27 6.92 12.89
N THR A 27 -11.41 6.05 12.38
CA THR A 27 -11.75 4.68 11.97
C THR A 27 -10.49 3.82 11.92
N ASN A 28 -10.70 2.52 11.78
CA ASN A 28 -9.68 1.58 11.34
C ASN A 28 -9.89 1.26 9.85
N MET A 29 -8.83 0.82 9.18
CA MET A 29 -8.85 0.48 7.76
C MET A 29 -7.94 -0.71 7.52
N ASP A 30 -8.48 -1.74 6.88
CA ASP A 30 -7.70 -2.89 6.44
C ASP A 30 -6.99 -2.57 5.13
N VAL A 31 -5.76 -3.05 4.99
CA VAL A 31 -4.96 -2.88 3.77
C VAL A 31 -4.59 -4.26 3.23
N PRO A 32 -5.55 -5.01 2.65
CA PRO A 32 -5.30 -6.36 2.15
C PRO A 32 -4.30 -6.36 0.99
N LEU A 33 -3.61 -7.49 0.84
CA LEU A 33 -2.90 -7.82 -0.40
C LEU A 33 -3.91 -8.17 -1.47
N VAL A 34 -3.81 -7.49 -2.61
CA VAL A 34 -4.70 -7.69 -3.76
C VAL A 34 -3.89 -8.05 -5.00
N ILE A 35 -4.48 -8.90 -5.82
CA ILE A 35 -3.97 -9.35 -7.12
C ILE A 35 -5.19 -9.62 -8.02
N SER A 36 -5.10 -9.31 -9.32
CA SER A 36 -6.19 -9.59 -10.25
C SER A 36 -6.26 -11.08 -10.60
N ASP A 37 -7.48 -11.57 -10.75
CA ASP A 37 -7.84 -12.85 -11.35
C ASP A 37 -7.22 -13.06 -12.73
N VAL A 38 -7.14 -12.01 -13.57
CA VAL A 38 -6.49 -12.04 -14.89
C VAL A 38 -5.02 -12.45 -14.78
N LEU A 39 -4.32 -12.04 -13.72
CA LEU A 39 -2.90 -12.33 -13.54
C LEU A 39 -2.67 -13.76 -13.04
N ILE A 40 -3.54 -14.25 -12.14
CA ILE A 40 -3.38 -15.58 -11.54
C ILE A 40 -4.07 -16.69 -12.34
N GLY A 41 -4.95 -16.33 -13.28
CA GLY A 41 -5.68 -17.27 -14.12
C GLY A 41 -6.48 -18.28 -13.29
N ASP A 42 -6.23 -19.58 -13.52
CA ASP A 42 -6.92 -20.68 -12.84
C ASP A 42 -6.34 -21.01 -11.45
N VAL A 43 -5.30 -20.30 -11.01
CA VAL A 43 -4.67 -20.53 -9.70
C VAL A 43 -5.62 -20.06 -8.59
N ALA A 44 -5.96 -20.96 -7.67
CA ALA A 44 -6.79 -20.61 -6.52
C ALA A 44 -6.06 -19.58 -5.64
N PRO A 45 -6.71 -18.46 -5.24
CA PRO A 45 -6.07 -17.42 -4.43
C PRO A 45 -5.41 -17.94 -3.14
N HIS A 46 -6.01 -18.95 -2.50
CA HIS A 46 -5.49 -19.56 -1.27
C HIS A 46 -4.24 -20.41 -1.47
N SER A 47 -3.90 -20.76 -2.71
CA SER A 47 -2.66 -21.50 -3.03
C SER A 47 -1.49 -20.60 -3.39
N LEU A 48 -1.71 -19.27 -3.48
CA LEU A 48 -0.65 -18.32 -3.78
C LEU A 48 0.37 -18.29 -2.65
N THR A 49 1.63 -18.48 -3.01
CA THR A 49 2.75 -18.43 -2.08
C THR A 49 3.52 -17.13 -2.24
N ARG A 50 4.37 -16.80 -1.27
CA ARG A 50 5.33 -15.69 -1.40
C ARG A 50 6.22 -15.82 -2.65
N ALA A 51 6.60 -17.05 -3.03
CA ALA A 51 7.39 -17.29 -4.23
C ALA A 51 6.59 -16.96 -5.51
N SER A 52 5.33 -17.41 -5.57
CA SER A 52 4.41 -17.07 -6.67
C SER A 52 4.22 -15.56 -6.83
N LEU A 53 4.10 -14.83 -5.72
CA LEU A 53 4.03 -13.36 -5.76
C LEU A 53 5.32 -12.71 -6.22
N ALA A 54 6.49 -13.29 -5.92
CA ALA A 54 7.79 -12.75 -6.34
C ALA A 54 8.01 -12.81 -7.86
N GLU A 55 7.29 -13.68 -8.57
CA GLU A 55 7.31 -13.77 -10.04
C GLU A 55 6.63 -12.57 -10.72
N HIS A 56 5.81 -11.82 -9.97
CA HIS A 56 5.05 -10.69 -10.47
C HIS A 56 5.48 -9.38 -9.81
N PRO A 57 5.41 -8.24 -10.51
CA PRO A 57 5.81 -6.97 -9.93
C PRO A 57 4.86 -6.56 -8.80
N GLN A 58 5.46 -6.12 -7.69
CA GLN A 58 4.75 -5.44 -6.62
C GLN A 58 4.55 -3.97 -7.02
N ILE A 59 3.30 -3.52 -7.08
CA ILE A 59 2.94 -2.14 -7.41
C ILE A 59 2.96 -1.30 -6.13
N VAL A 60 3.86 -0.32 -6.10
CA VAL A 60 4.18 0.49 -4.93
C VAL A 60 3.92 1.96 -5.26
N VAL A 61 3.12 2.65 -4.44
CA VAL A 61 2.99 4.10 -4.57
C VAL A 61 4.24 4.74 -3.98
N LYS A 62 4.90 5.64 -4.72
CA LYS A 62 5.98 6.45 -4.17
C LYS A 62 5.42 7.31 -3.04
N SER A 63 5.84 7.03 -1.82
CA SER A 63 5.59 7.92 -0.70
C SER A 63 6.47 9.17 -0.87
N SER A 64 5.89 10.34 -0.65
CA SER A 64 6.65 11.59 -0.50
C SER A 64 7.44 11.61 0.83
N ASP A 65 7.08 10.74 1.78
CA ASP A 65 7.76 10.64 3.06
C ASP A 65 8.95 9.69 2.97
N ALA A 66 10.16 10.25 2.99
CA ALA A 66 11.43 9.52 3.01
C ALA A 66 11.64 8.62 4.25
N GLN A 67 10.73 8.70 5.22
CA GLN A 67 10.75 7.94 6.48
C GLN A 67 9.69 6.84 6.52
N SER A 68 8.88 6.64 5.47
CA SER A 68 7.92 5.54 5.49
C SER A 68 8.70 4.22 5.51
N PRO A 69 8.51 3.37 6.54
CA PRO A 69 9.20 2.10 6.57
C PRO A 69 8.81 1.28 5.32
N ASP A 70 9.79 0.63 4.68
CA ASP A 70 9.58 -0.34 3.58
C ASP A 70 8.83 -1.61 4.04
N SER A 71 8.08 -1.53 5.14
CA SER A 71 7.31 -2.62 5.71
C SER A 71 6.27 -3.09 4.70
N GLY A 72 6.40 -4.35 4.27
CA GLY A 72 5.52 -4.97 3.28
C GLY A 72 6.10 -5.03 1.86
N LEU A 73 7.30 -4.50 1.62
CA LEU A 73 8.00 -4.72 0.35
C LEU A 73 8.63 -6.12 0.31
N LEU A 74 8.34 -6.86 -0.74
CA LEU A 74 8.94 -8.16 -0.97
C LEU A 74 10.29 -7.95 -1.66
N SER A 75 11.40 -8.27 -0.97
CA SER A 75 12.77 -8.05 -1.47
C SER A 75 12.98 -8.64 -2.86
N ASP A 76 12.46 -9.84 -3.08
CA ASP A 76 12.76 -10.69 -4.23
C ASP A 76 11.76 -10.47 -5.39
N ALA A 77 10.75 -9.61 -5.21
CA ALA A 77 9.83 -9.21 -6.26
C ALA A 77 10.32 -7.95 -6.99
N PRO A 78 10.14 -7.85 -8.32
CA PRO A 78 10.28 -6.58 -9.04
C PRO A 78 9.36 -5.52 -8.43
N LYS A 79 9.80 -4.27 -8.35
CA LYS A 79 9.02 -3.16 -7.76
C LYS A 79 8.70 -2.15 -8.83
N TRP A 80 7.42 -1.92 -9.07
CA TRP A 80 6.95 -0.89 -9.99
C TRP A 80 6.38 0.26 -9.19
N TYR A 81 7.07 1.39 -9.29
CA TYR A 81 6.73 2.59 -8.53
C TYR A 81 5.79 3.49 -9.33
N VAL A 82 4.64 3.81 -8.75
CA VAL A 82 3.64 4.72 -9.32
C VAL A 82 3.48 5.97 -8.46
N THR A 83 2.87 7.02 -9.01
CA THR A 83 2.74 8.33 -8.37
C THR A 83 1.56 8.45 -7.43
N ASP A 84 0.53 7.63 -7.61
CA ASP A 84 -0.73 7.75 -6.87
C ASP A 84 -1.47 6.40 -6.78
N LEU A 85 -2.52 6.38 -5.93
CA LEU A 85 -3.33 5.19 -5.68
C LEU A 85 -4.20 4.79 -6.88
N GLN A 86 -4.56 5.72 -7.77
CA GLN A 86 -5.37 5.42 -8.94
C GLN A 86 -4.57 4.61 -9.96
N ALA A 87 -3.37 5.08 -10.29
CA ALA A 87 -2.44 4.35 -11.16
C ALA A 87 -2.12 2.97 -10.58
N LYS A 88 -1.95 2.85 -9.25
CA LYS A 88 -1.78 1.56 -8.59
C LYS A 88 -2.98 0.64 -8.81
N LYS A 89 -4.19 1.15 -8.59
CA LYS A 89 -5.44 0.39 -8.78
C LYS A 89 -5.54 -0.10 -10.23
N ASP A 90 -5.33 0.77 -11.20
CA ASP A 90 -5.45 0.46 -12.63
C ASP A 90 -4.45 -0.63 -13.09
N LEU A 91 -3.20 -0.59 -12.61
CA LEU A 91 -2.21 -1.63 -12.91
C LEU A 91 -2.57 -2.98 -12.26
N ILE A 92 -3.04 -2.98 -11.01
CA ILE A 92 -3.44 -4.22 -10.33
C ILE A 92 -4.66 -4.82 -11.00
N THR A 93 -5.70 -4.03 -11.28
CA THR A 93 -6.96 -4.53 -11.88
C THR A 93 -6.81 -4.94 -13.34
N SER A 94 -5.82 -4.40 -14.07
CA SER A 94 -5.48 -4.84 -15.42
C SER A 94 -4.60 -6.11 -15.46
N GLY A 95 -4.28 -6.70 -14.30
CA GLY A 95 -3.47 -7.91 -14.22
C GLY A 95 -1.98 -7.68 -14.43
N LEU A 96 -1.48 -6.46 -14.18
CA LEU A 96 -0.07 -6.13 -14.38
C LEU A 96 0.77 -6.27 -13.11
N GLY A 97 0.18 -6.59 -11.96
CA GLY A 97 0.90 -6.84 -10.72
C GLY A 97 0.00 -7.01 -9.50
N TRP A 98 0.59 -6.92 -8.32
CA TRP A 98 -0.09 -7.06 -7.03
C TRP A 98 0.38 -6.01 -6.01
N GLY A 99 -0.35 -5.84 -4.91
CA GLY A 99 0.10 -4.97 -3.83
C GLY A 99 -0.93 -4.77 -2.73
N ALA A 100 -0.53 -4.11 -1.64
CA ALA A 100 -1.44 -3.77 -0.56
C ALA A 100 -2.31 -2.55 -0.95
N SER A 101 -3.64 -2.64 -0.82
CA SER A 101 -4.55 -1.53 -1.16
C SER A 101 -5.68 -1.41 -0.12
N PRO A 102 -5.99 -0.20 0.38
CA PRO A 102 -7.01 0.00 1.42
C PRO A 102 -8.48 -0.16 0.98
N VAL A 103 -8.75 -0.32 -0.32
CA VAL A 103 -10.12 -0.41 -0.84
C VAL A 103 -10.11 -1.14 -2.20
N ILE A 104 -11.05 -2.06 -2.42
CA ILE A 104 -11.54 -2.42 -3.77
C ILE A 104 -12.88 -1.71 -3.97
#